data_AF-A0A3B3CWD1-F1
#
_entry.id   AF-A0A3B3CWD1-F1
#
_cell.length_a   1.000
_cell.length_b   1.000
_cell.length_c   1.000
_cell.angle_alpha   90.00
_cell.angle_beta   90.00
_cell.angle_gamma   90.00
#
_symmetry.space_group_name_H-M   'P 1'
#
loop_
_entity.id
_entity.type
_entity.pdbx_description
1 polymer ?
#
loop_
_entity_poly.entity_id
_entity_poly.type
_entity_poly.pdbx_seq_one_letter_code
_entity_poly.pdbx_strand_id
1 'polypeptide(L)'
;MDVLEVPANRQKGWYLSLMAPNTKGPAFAWLDPSRLYCNPQALADCVKDLLSPFDSDTIDLVAGIDAMGFILGASVASTLGKGFLAIRKAGHLCVATQSQNYTDYTGREKTMEVRLDVLKPA
;
A
#
# COMPACT_ATOMS: atom_id res chain seq x y z
N MET A 1 15.00 15.64 12.47
CA MET A 1 14.98 14.18 12.31
C MET A 1 15.47 13.88 10.92
N ASP A 2 16.67 13.32 10.82
CA ASP A 2 17.19 12.81 9.55
C ASP A 2 16.32 11.63 9.12
N VAL A 3 15.79 11.68 7.89
CA VAL A 3 14.91 10.62 7.38
C VAL A 3 15.67 9.32 7.13
N LEU A 4 16.99 9.40 6.90
CA LEU A 4 17.83 8.26 6.60
C LEU A 4 18.44 7.61 7.85
N GLU A 5 18.30 8.26 9.01
CA GLU A 5 18.78 7.71 10.28
C GLU A 5 18.01 6.45 10.64
N VAL A 6 18.74 5.41 11.04
CA VAL A 6 18.19 4.13 11.49
C VAL A 6 18.59 3.95 12.96
N PRO A 7 17.63 3.82 13.89
CA PRO A 7 17.95 3.65 15.30
C PRO A 7 18.65 2.31 15.54
N ALA A 8 19.60 2.28 16.48
CA ALA A 8 20.32 1.06 16.85
C ALA A 8 19.38 -0.04 17.38
N ASN A 9 18.31 0.35 18.10
CA ASN A 9 17.26 -0.55 18.56
C ASN A 9 15.99 -0.39 17.70
N ARG A 10 15.73 -1.38 16.84
CA ARG A 10 14.60 -1.41 15.91
C ARG A 10 13.45 -2.23 16.50
N GLN A 11 12.70 -1.63 17.41
CA GLN A 11 11.44 -2.22 17.88
C GLN A 11 10.43 -2.31 16.73
N LYS A 12 9.45 -3.21 16.85
CA LYS A 12 8.39 -3.39 15.85
C LYS A 12 7.71 -2.05 15.56
N GLY A 13 7.59 -1.69 14.28
CA GLY A 13 6.99 -0.41 13.88
C GLY A 13 7.82 0.84 14.15
N TRP A 14 9.12 0.76 14.43
CA TRP A 14 9.98 1.94 14.67
C TRP A 14 9.88 2.99 13.54
N TYR A 15 9.74 2.49 12.31
CA TYR A 15 9.64 3.28 11.08
C TYR A 15 8.39 4.17 11.04
N LEU A 16 7.34 3.89 11.81
CA LEU A 16 6.10 4.67 11.82
C LEU A 16 6.35 6.13 12.24
N SER A 17 7.37 6.36 13.06
CA SER A 17 7.80 7.70 13.47
C SER A 17 8.37 8.55 12.31
N LEU A 18 8.73 7.93 11.19
CA LEU A 18 9.27 8.62 10.01
C LEU A 18 8.17 9.19 9.10
N MET A 19 6.91 8.81 9.29
CA MET A 19 5.79 9.39 8.52
C MET A 19 5.72 10.91 8.76
N ALA A 20 5.45 11.68 7.71
CA ALA A 20 5.46 13.13 7.80
C ALA A 20 4.10 13.66 8.29
N PRO A 21 4.06 14.65 9.19
CA PRO A 21 2.81 15.29 9.57
C PRO A 21 2.22 16.05 8.37
N ASN A 22 0.90 16.03 8.27
CA ASN A 22 0.16 16.76 7.25
C ASN A 22 0.28 18.28 7.43
N THR A 23 0.61 18.98 6.34
CA THR A 23 0.76 20.44 6.27
C THR A 23 -0.34 21.14 5.44
N LYS A 24 -1.29 20.38 4.90
CA LYS A 24 -2.39 20.82 4.01
C LYS A 24 -3.73 20.99 4.73
N GLY A 25 -3.77 20.77 6.04
CA GLY A 25 -4.96 21.00 6.87
C GLY A 25 -5.85 19.77 7.05
N PRO A 26 -6.96 19.90 7.79
CA PRO A 26 -7.73 18.77 8.34
C PRO A 26 -8.52 17.96 7.31
N ALA A 27 -8.61 18.42 6.06
CA ALA A 27 -9.27 17.70 4.97
C ALA A 27 -8.43 16.53 4.40
N PHE A 28 -7.19 16.36 4.87
CA PHE A 28 -6.26 15.31 4.43
C PHE A 28 -5.82 14.44 5.61
N ALA A 29 -5.31 13.24 5.32
CA ALA A 29 -4.80 12.32 6.33
C ALA A 29 -3.75 12.99 7.23
N TRP A 30 -3.68 12.63 8.52
CA TRP A 30 -2.82 13.32 9.49
C TRP A 30 -1.33 13.00 9.31
N LEU A 31 -1.01 11.85 8.70
CA LEU A 31 0.35 11.41 8.39
C LEU A 31 0.47 11.02 6.91
N ASP A 32 1.57 11.41 6.29
CA ASP A 32 1.99 11.00 4.96
C ASP A 32 3.09 9.92 5.05
N PRO A 33 2.79 8.67 4.65
CA PRO A 33 3.73 7.58 4.75
C PRO A 33 4.83 7.63 3.67
N SER A 34 4.72 8.50 2.65
CA SER A 34 5.71 8.58 1.57
C SER A 34 7.11 8.90 2.07
N ARG A 35 7.24 9.66 3.17
CA ARG A 35 8.52 9.97 3.79
C ARG A 35 9.23 8.74 4.36
N LEU A 36 8.48 7.81 4.97
CA LEU A 36 9.02 6.55 5.49
C LEU A 36 9.64 5.74 4.35
N TYR A 37 8.98 5.69 3.19
CA TYR A 37 9.44 4.90 2.04
C TYR A 37 10.81 5.37 1.50
N CYS A 38 11.21 6.61 1.77
CA CYS A 38 12.52 7.13 1.39
C CYS A 38 13.68 6.55 2.22
N ASN A 39 13.41 5.90 3.35
CA ASN A 39 14.42 5.19 4.13
C ASN A 39 14.39 3.69 3.76
N PRO A 40 15.50 3.14 3.20
CA PRO A 40 15.52 1.77 2.68
C PRO A 40 15.27 0.73 3.78
N GLN A 41 15.82 0.93 4.98
CA GLN A 41 15.60 0.00 6.09
C GLN A 41 14.17 0.09 6.63
N ALA A 42 13.62 1.30 6.70
CA ALA A 42 12.25 1.51 7.15
C ALA A 42 11.23 0.84 6.22
N LEU A 43 11.39 0.98 4.90
CA LEU A 43 10.55 0.29 3.93
C LEU A 43 10.67 -1.23 4.04
N ALA A 44 11.90 -1.75 4.14
CA ALA A 44 12.15 -3.19 4.27
C ALA A 44 11.51 -3.78 5.54
N ASP A 45 11.70 -3.13 6.70
CA ASP A 45 11.12 -3.57 7.96
C ASP A 45 9.59 -3.45 7.94
N CYS A 46 9.04 -2.41 7.30
CA CYS A 46 7.60 -2.27 7.12
C CYS A 46 6.99 -3.39 6.27
N VAL A 47 7.64 -3.74 5.17
CA VAL A 47 7.20 -4.84 4.30
C VAL A 47 7.28 -6.18 5.04
N LYS A 48 8.36 -6.42 5.80
CA LYS A 48 8.51 -7.60 6.63
C LYS A 48 7.41 -7.69 7.70
N ASP A 49 7.14 -6.61 8.41
CA ASP A 49 6.10 -6.57 9.43
C ASP A 49 4.70 -6.79 8.83
N LEU A 50 4.43 -6.26 7.62
CA LEU A 50 3.19 -6.50 6.88
C LEU A 50 3.01 -7.97 6.47
N LEU A 51 4.10 -8.66 6.16
CA LEU A 51 4.08 -10.08 5.78
C LEU A 51 3.95 -11.04 6.96
N SER A 52 4.47 -10.66 8.13
CA SER A 52 4.54 -11.54 9.30
C SER A 52 3.23 -12.29 9.67
N PRO A 53 2.02 -11.72 9.52
CA PRO A 53 0.79 -12.46 9.84
C PRO A 53 0.45 -13.57 8.84
N PHE A 54 1.08 -13.59 7.66
CA PHE A 54 0.77 -14.46 6.53
C PHE A 54 1.88 -15.50 6.26
N ASP A 55 2.83 -15.69 7.18
CA ASP A 55 3.99 -16.58 6.98
C ASP A 55 3.59 -18.04 6.69
N SER A 56 2.41 -18.48 7.14
CA SER A 56 1.86 -19.82 6.89
C SER A 56 0.95 -19.91 5.66
N ASP A 57 0.64 -18.79 5.02
CA ASP A 57 -0.39 -18.72 3.99
C ASP A 57 0.21 -18.92 2.61
N THR A 58 -0.53 -19.62 1.74
CA THR A 58 -0.17 -19.69 0.32
C THR A 58 -0.73 -18.46 -0.39
N ILE A 59 0.16 -17.58 -0.82
CA ILE A 59 -0.20 -16.36 -1.57
C ILE A 59 0.10 -16.58 -3.06
N ASP A 60 -0.92 -16.42 -3.89
CA ASP A 60 -0.80 -16.51 -5.36
C ASP A 60 -0.58 -15.14 -6.01
N LEU A 61 -1.18 -14.10 -5.45
CA LEU A 61 -1.24 -12.76 -6.03
C LEU A 61 -1.37 -11.71 -4.93
N VAL A 62 -0.72 -10.56 -5.09
CA VAL A 62 -0.83 -9.43 -4.17
C VAL A 62 -1.57 -8.29 -4.88
N ALA A 63 -2.66 -7.79 -4.29
CA ALA A 63 -3.39 -6.65 -4.82
C ALA A 63 -3.06 -5.37 -4.06
N GLY A 64 -2.90 -4.26 -4.78
CA GLY A 64 -2.69 -2.94 -4.19
C GLY A 64 -3.72 -1.93 -4.70
N ILE A 65 -4.20 -1.08 -3.81
CA ILE A 65 -5.21 -0.05 -4.09
C ILE A 65 -4.54 1.30 -4.36
N ASP A 66 -5.01 2.00 -5.40
CA ASP A 66 -4.45 3.27 -5.86
C ASP A 66 -4.31 4.35 -4.76
N ALA A 67 -3.28 5.19 -4.76
CA ALA A 67 -1.96 4.96 -5.39
C ALA A 67 -0.95 4.45 -4.34
N MET A 68 -1.13 4.83 -3.08
CA MET A 68 -0.19 4.52 -2.00
C MET A 68 -0.12 3.03 -1.68
N GLY A 69 -1.21 2.29 -1.90
CA GLY A 69 -1.21 0.83 -1.77
C GLY A 69 -0.36 0.14 -2.83
N PHE A 70 -0.03 0.79 -3.95
CA PHE A 70 0.86 0.19 -4.96
C PHE A 70 2.29 0.07 -4.45
N ILE A 71 2.78 1.03 -3.67
CA ILE A 71 4.16 1.04 -3.19
C ILE A 71 4.40 -0.17 -2.28
N LEU A 72 3.55 -0.31 -1.25
CA LEU A 72 3.65 -1.42 -0.30
C LEU A 72 3.25 -2.74 -0.96
N GLY A 73 2.16 -2.77 -1.74
CA GLY A 73 1.70 -3.98 -2.41
C GLY A 73 2.71 -4.52 -3.42
N ALA A 74 3.33 -3.68 -4.23
CA ALA A 74 4.37 -4.12 -5.16
C ALA A 74 5.64 -4.58 -4.43
N SER A 75 6.02 -3.92 -3.33
CA SER A 75 7.17 -4.33 -2.51
C SER A 75 6.93 -5.69 -1.86
N VAL A 76 5.72 -5.93 -1.35
CA VAL A 76 5.27 -7.23 -0.82
C VAL A 76 5.27 -8.29 -1.93
N ALA A 77 4.67 -8.00 -3.08
CA ALA A 77 4.64 -8.91 -4.23
C ALA A 77 6.06 -9.34 -4.65
N SER A 78 6.97 -8.36 -4.77
CA SER A 78 8.36 -8.61 -5.11
C SER A 78 9.08 -9.45 -4.04
N THR A 79 8.83 -9.19 -2.76
CA THR A 79 9.43 -9.96 -1.64
C THR A 79 8.98 -11.41 -1.64
N LEU A 80 7.72 -11.68 -1.99
CA LEU A 80 7.16 -13.03 -2.09
C LEU A 80 7.45 -13.73 -3.44
N GLY A 81 8.03 -13.02 -4.41
CA GLY A 81 8.18 -13.54 -5.78
C GLY A 81 6.84 -13.79 -6.49
N LYS A 82 5.81 -12.97 -6.20
CA LYS A 82 4.45 -13.10 -6.72
C LYS A 82 4.09 -11.96 -7.67
N GLY A 83 3.01 -12.15 -8.43
CA GLY A 83 2.44 -11.09 -9.26
C GLY A 83 1.79 -9.98 -8.45
N PHE A 84 1.65 -8.82 -9.07
CA PHE A 84 0.95 -7.66 -8.50
C PHE A 84 -0.30 -7.30 -9.31
N LEU A 85 -1.43 -7.09 -8.62
CA LEU A 85 -2.70 -6.68 -9.20
C LEU A 85 -3.04 -5.25 -8.78
N ALA A 86 -3.10 -4.34 -9.75
CA ALA A 86 -3.51 -2.96 -9.52
C ALA A 86 -5.03 -2.84 -9.45
N ILE A 87 -5.53 -2.28 -8.35
CA ILE A 87 -6.91 -1.82 -8.19
C ILE A 87 -6.90 -0.29 -8.34
N ARG A 88 -7.54 0.23 -9.38
CA ARG A 88 -7.41 1.64 -9.79
C ARG A 88 -8.72 2.40 -9.66
N LYS A 89 -8.65 3.74 -9.62
CA LYS A 89 -9.84 4.58 -9.79
C LYS A 89 -10.45 4.34 -11.18
N ALA A 90 -11.76 4.54 -11.29
CA ALA A 90 -12.47 4.32 -12.53
C ALA A 90 -11.86 5.06 -13.74
N GLY A 91 -11.88 4.40 -14.90
CA GLY A 91 -11.36 4.94 -16.17
C GLY A 91 -9.85 4.86 -16.35
N HIS A 92 -9.11 4.27 -15.41
CA HIS A 92 -7.65 4.17 -15.47
C HIS A 92 -7.14 2.79 -15.93
N LEU A 93 -8.02 1.79 -16.05
CA LEU A 93 -7.70 0.48 -16.64
C LEU A 93 -8.30 0.42 -18.05
N CYS A 94 -7.45 0.27 -19.07
CA CYS A 94 -7.86 0.23 -20.48
C CYS A 94 -8.26 -1.19 -20.95
N VAL A 95 -8.96 -1.94 -20.09
CA VAL A 95 -9.37 -3.34 -20.31
C VAL A 95 -10.76 -3.58 -19.73
N ALA A 96 -11.31 -4.79 -19.89
CA ALA A 96 -12.55 -5.16 -19.21
C ALA A 96 -12.35 -5.20 -17.68
N THR A 97 -13.24 -4.52 -16.95
CA THR A 97 -13.13 -4.32 -15.50
C THR A 97 -14.40 -4.72 -14.75
N GLN A 98 -14.23 -5.06 -13.48
CA GLN A 98 -15.29 -5.02 -12.48
C GLN A 98 -15.13 -3.75 -11.65
N SER A 99 -16.24 -3.07 -11.40
CA SER A 99 -16.26 -1.80 -10.67
C SER A 99 -16.98 -1.94 -9.33
N GLN A 100 -16.50 -1.20 -8.33
CA GLN A 100 -17.13 -1.10 -7.01
C GLN A 100 -17.20 0.36 -6.58
N ASN A 101 -18.40 0.83 -6.27
CA ASN A 101 -18.62 2.16 -5.68
C ASN A 101 -18.34 2.13 -4.18
N TYR A 102 -17.80 3.23 -3.66
CA TYR A 102 -17.59 3.44 -2.24
C TYR A 102 -17.67 4.93 -1.91
N THR A 103 -17.99 5.24 -0.65
CA THR A 103 -17.91 6.61 -0.12
C THR A 103 -16.58 6.76 0.60
N ASP A 104 -15.78 7.74 0.20
CA ASP A 104 -14.49 7.99 0.84
C ASP A 104 -14.63 8.77 2.16
N TYR A 105 -13.50 9.01 2.82
CA TYR A 105 -13.44 9.75 4.09
C TYR A 105 -13.90 11.22 3.98
N THR A 106 -14.07 11.76 2.76
CA THR A 106 -14.62 13.09 2.52
C THR A 106 -16.13 13.09 2.26
N GLY A 107 -16.77 11.91 2.30
CA GLY A 107 -18.20 11.76 2.00
C GLY A 107 -18.51 11.75 0.50
N ARG A 108 -17.50 11.69 -0.38
CA ARG A 108 -17.70 11.69 -1.83
C ARG A 108 -17.79 10.26 -2.35
N GLU A 109 -18.74 10.01 -3.23
CA GLU A 109 -18.79 8.77 -3.99
C GLU A 109 -17.61 8.69 -4.96
N LYS A 110 -16.96 7.53 -4.96
CA LYS A 110 -15.87 7.17 -5.85
C LYS A 110 -16.08 5.75 -6.34
N THR A 111 -15.46 5.44 -7.47
CA THR A 111 -15.51 4.11 -8.07
C THR A 111 -14.09 3.58 -8.25
N MET A 112 -13.87 2.36 -7.78
CA MET A 112 -12.66 1.59 -8.03
C MET A 112 -12.93 0.49 -9.04
N GLU A 113 -11.89 0.09 -9.77
CA GLU A 113 -11.92 -0.90 -10.83
C GLU A 113 -10.77 -1.89 -10.68
N VAL A 114 -11.05 -3.14 -11.04
CA VAL A 114 -10.06 -4.21 -11.17
C VAL A 114 -10.27 -4.93 -12.50
N ARG A 115 -9.17 -5.35 -13.15
CA ARG A 115 -9.23 -6.10 -14.41
C ARG A 115 -9.82 -7.51 -14.19
N LEU A 116 -10.63 -7.99 -15.13
CA LEU A 116 -11.34 -9.27 -15.01
C LEU A 116 -10.55 -10.49 -15.49
N ASP A 117 -9.61 -10.30 -16.40
CA ASP A 117 -8.92 -11.37 -17.13
C ASP A 117 -7.85 -12.14 -16.30
N VAL A 118 -7.61 -11.71 -15.06
CA VAL A 118 -6.66 -12.35 -14.13
C VAL A 118 -7.32 -12.92 -12.87
N LEU A 119 -8.56 -12.51 -12.58
CA LEU A 119 -9.33 -13.01 -11.45
C LEU A 119 -10.11 -14.24 -11.90
N LYS A 120 -9.72 -15.41 -11.40
CA LYS A 120 -10.44 -16.66 -11.63
C LYS A 120 -11.29 -16.98 -10.39
N PRO A 121 -12.56 -17.38 -10.55
CA PRO A 121 -13.31 -17.97 -9.45
C PRO A 121 -12.54 -19.16 -8.87
N ALA A 122 -12.61 -19.33 -7.55
CA ALA A 122 -12.14 -20.53 -6.87
C ALA A 122 -13.05 -21.72 -7.21
#